data_AF-A0A7G8WDD1-F1
#
_entry.id   AF-A0A7G8WDD1-F1
#
_cell.length_a   1.000
_cell.length_b   1.000
_cell.length_c   1.000
_cell.angle_alpha   90.00
_cell.angle_beta   90.00
_cell.angle_gamma   90.00
#
_symmetry.space_group_name_H-M   'P 1'
#
loop_
_entity.id
_entity.type
_entity.pdbx_description
1 polymer ?
#
loop_
_entity_poly.entity_id
_entity_poly.type
_entity_poly.pdbx_seq_one_letter_code
_entity_poly.pdbx_strand_id
1 'polypeptide(L)'
;MIVTPLDSAILDSKDQYVFYHKMIDFSLKELIVAVQEKQILNQQELLLFKQYSDLLLYSIEAMRVKYMYDDEENMKVDLTDSSFPNYLEFRYLFNDLALREDYLEKLTGIETLKDEFLDTLMRKKEPIPKRKLFQAASIVYYSSAKKEYIFNRFVQGKIIPAPEGSVAEHLVSWSFYDVSHNRPFICYMYFNYDGKDVESYKDEIYETLKNIADREMALDTMAYGIDKRLPKVFPKLIKRVDLGPIHNVFAKDENKLTHAILQSIANKEIPLESYAISLKIDELKSSSEFKEGSFFSKQTFQRWDAMYRQRYIFAPHRIIQMLYNKTPEIMNKLAMSPVQVSSIQSSVVSNEK
;
A
#
# COMPACT_ATOMS: atom_id res chain seq x y z
N MET A 1 -6.42 17.71 7.18
CA MET A 1 -5.34 18.24 8.03
C MET A 1 -4.06 17.99 7.26
N ILE A 2 -3.20 19.00 7.02
CA ILE A 2 -1.92 18.75 6.33
C ILE A 2 -1.02 18.07 7.36
N VAL A 3 -0.71 16.78 7.14
CA VAL A 3 0.19 16.01 8.00
C VAL A 3 1.54 16.71 8.03
N THR A 4 2.00 17.08 9.23
CA THR A 4 3.28 17.76 9.40
C THR A 4 4.38 16.77 9.76
N PRO A 5 5.67 17.09 9.58
CA PRO A 5 6.78 16.26 10.07
C PRO A 5 6.77 16.00 11.58
N LEU A 6 5.89 16.67 12.34
CA LEU A 6 5.66 16.47 13.77
C LEU A 6 4.77 15.25 14.07
N ASP A 7 4.04 14.73 13.09
CA ASP A 7 3.10 13.61 13.25
C ASP A 7 3.74 12.24 12.92
N SER A 8 4.95 12.24 12.36
CA SER A 8 5.72 11.02 12.09
C SER A 8 6.55 10.62 13.31
N ALA A 9 6.54 9.34 13.68
CA ALA A 9 7.49 8.83 14.66
C ALA A 9 8.74 8.26 13.98
N ILE A 10 9.82 8.30 14.75
CA ILE A 10 11.08 7.70 14.40
C ILE A 10 11.11 6.29 14.99
N LEU A 11 11.60 5.32 14.22
CA LEU A 11 11.92 4.00 14.74
C LEU A 11 13.25 4.12 15.50
N ASP A 12 13.16 4.33 16.81
CA ASP A 12 14.27 4.80 17.66
C ASP A 12 15.32 3.72 17.99
N SER A 13 15.10 2.48 17.53
CA SER A 13 16.08 1.39 17.67
C SER A 13 16.06 0.43 16.49
N LYS A 14 17.19 -0.26 16.29
CA LYS A 14 17.31 -1.31 15.26
C LYS A 14 16.29 -2.43 15.45
N ASP A 15 16.00 -2.80 16.70
CA ASP A 15 15.00 -3.83 16.99
C ASP A 15 13.59 -3.39 16.64
N GLN A 16 13.24 -2.13 16.97
CA GLN A 16 11.96 -1.55 16.53
C GLN A 16 11.87 -1.51 15.01
N TYR A 17 12.96 -1.17 14.33
CA TYR A 17 13.04 -1.15 12.88
C TYR A 17 12.82 -2.52 12.24
N VAL A 18 13.57 -3.54 12.70
CA VAL A 18 13.41 -4.92 12.26
C VAL A 18 12.00 -5.42 12.53
N PHE A 19 11.46 -5.12 13.71
CA PHE A 19 10.12 -5.53 14.11
C PHE A 19 9.04 -4.87 13.25
N TYR A 20 9.15 -3.57 13.01
CA TYR A 20 8.25 -2.81 12.14
C TYR A 20 8.18 -3.42 10.74
N HIS A 21 9.33 -3.56 10.07
CA HIS A 21 9.38 -4.11 8.71
C HIS A 21 8.85 -5.55 8.65
N LYS A 22 9.20 -6.40 9.63
CA LYS A 22 8.65 -7.75 9.73
C LYS A 22 7.13 -7.74 9.84
N MET A 23 6.58 -6.84 10.64
CA MET A 23 5.14 -6.74 10.85
C MET A 23 4.39 -6.29 9.60
N ILE A 24 4.89 -5.27 8.90
CA ILE A 24 4.25 -4.77 7.68
C ILE A 24 4.36 -5.78 6.54
N ASP A 25 5.55 -6.36 6.31
CA ASP A 25 5.76 -7.39 5.29
C ASP A 25 4.84 -8.60 5.51
N PHE A 26 4.82 -9.12 6.74
CA PHE A 26 4.01 -10.28 7.10
C PHE A 26 2.51 -10.00 6.95
N SER A 27 2.03 -8.90 7.53
CA SER A 27 0.59 -8.56 7.51
C SER A 27 0.09 -8.32 6.08
N LEU A 28 0.87 -7.64 5.23
CA LEU A 28 0.50 -7.44 3.83
C LEU A 28 0.46 -8.75 3.03
N LYS A 29 1.41 -9.66 3.25
CA LYS A 29 1.40 -10.98 2.61
C LYS A 29 0.18 -11.80 3.03
N GLU A 30 -0.15 -11.81 4.33
CA GLU A 30 -1.36 -12.47 4.84
C GLU A 30 -2.64 -11.86 4.25
N LEU A 31 -2.69 -10.52 4.10
CA LEU A 31 -3.80 -9.85 3.45
C LEU A 31 -3.99 -10.33 2.01
N ILE A 32 -2.91 -10.37 1.21
CA ILE A 32 -2.96 -10.80 -0.18
C ILE A 32 -3.48 -12.23 -0.31
N VAL A 33 -2.97 -13.13 0.54
CA VAL A 33 -3.41 -14.54 0.56
C VAL A 33 -4.88 -14.63 0.94
N ALA A 34 -5.31 -13.96 2.01
CA ALA A 34 -6.70 -14.01 2.45
C ALA A 34 -7.69 -13.39 1.46
N VAL A 35 -7.33 -12.28 0.80
CA VAL A 35 -8.16 -11.67 -0.27
C VAL A 35 -8.36 -12.64 -1.43
N GLN A 36 -7.32 -13.39 -1.81
CA GLN A 36 -7.41 -14.45 -2.81
C GLN A 36 -8.30 -15.60 -2.35
N GLU A 37 -8.04 -16.18 -1.18
CA GLU A 37 -8.75 -17.36 -0.67
C GLU A 37 -10.24 -17.10 -0.46
N LYS A 38 -10.59 -15.90 0.02
CA LYS A 38 -11.97 -15.48 0.24
C LYS A 38 -12.65 -14.92 -1.01
N GLN A 39 -11.93 -14.85 -2.13
CA GLN A 39 -12.44 -14.36 -3.41
C GLN A 39 -13.11 -12.98 -3.28
N ILE A 40 -12.50 -12.10 -2.47
CA ILE A 40 -13.03 -10.75 -2.21
C ILE A 40 -13.01 -9.89 -3.48
N LEU A 41 -12.04 -10.15 -4.35
CA LEU A 41 -11.90 -9.53 -5.67
C LEU A 41 -12.10 -10.59 -6.75
N ASN A 42 -12.59 -10.17 -7.93
CA ASN A 42 -12.65 -11.07 -9.09
C ASN A 42 -11.24 -11.42 -9.58
N GLN A 43 -11.10 -12.41 -10.47
CA GLN A 43 -9.78 -12.90 -10.90
C GLN A 43 -8.89 -11.82 -11.52
N GLN A 44 -9.46 -10.94 -12.36
CA GLN A 44 -8.71 -9.88 -13.04
C GLN A 44 -8.32 -8.77 -12.07
N GLU A 45 -9.24 -8.36 -11.18
CA GLU A 45 -8.97 -7.42 -10.10
C GLU A 45 -7.91 -7.96 -9.14
N LEU A 46 -7.97 -9.24 -8.78
CA LEU A 46 -7.00 -9.87 -7.89
C LEU A 46 -5.58 -9.89 -8.48
N LEU A 47 -5.43 -10.12 -9.79
CA LEU A 47 -4.14 -10.05 -10.46
C LEU A 47 -3.52 -8.65 -10.36
N LEU A 48 -4.32 -7.64 -10.64
CA LEU A 48 -3.91 -6.23 -10.56
C LEU A 48 -3.62 -5.81 -9.12
N PHE A 49 -4.47 -6.23 -8.17
CA PHE A 49 -4.29 -6.03 -6.73
C PHE A 49 -2.91 -6.52 -6.29
N LYS A 50 -2.56 -7.77 -6.64
CA LYS A 50 -1.24 -8.34 -6.35
C LYS A 50 -0.10 -7.54 -6.93
N GLN A 51 -0.20 -7.11 -8.19
CA GLN A 51 0.84 -6.31 -8.84
C GLN A 51 1.12 -5.00 -8.09
N TYR A 52 0.07 -4.29 -7.65
CA TYR A 52 0.24 -3.07 -6.85
C TYR A 52 0.77 -3.37 -5.45
N SER A 53 0.31 -4.45 -4.81
CA SER A 53 0.81 -4.88 -3.51
C SER A 53 2.29 -5.32 -3.56
N ASP A 54 2.71 -5.99 -4.63
CA ASP A 54 4.10 -6.41 -4.84
C ASP A 54 5.01 -5.18 -5.03
N LEU A 55 4.55 -4.16 -5.75
CA LEU A 55 5.27 -2.89 -5.91
C LEU A 55 5.44 -2.16 -4.56
N LEU A 56 4.40 -2.18 -3.73
CA LEU A 56 4.43 -1.65 -2.38
C LEU A 56 5.42 -2.42 -1.49
N LEU A 57 5.32 -3.75 -1.47
CA LEU A 57 6.22 -4.62 -0.69
C LEU A 57 7.68 -4.45 -1.13
N TYR A 58 7.92 -4.33 -2.44
CA TYR A 58 9.25 -4.06 -2.98
C TYR A 58 9.82 -2.74 -2.45
N SER A 59 8.99 -1.70 -2.40
CA SER A 59 9.39 -0.40 -1.88
C SER A 59 9.70 -0.44 -0.39
N ILE A 60 8.87 -1.14 0.40
CA ILE A 60 9.08 -1.34 1.84
C ILE A 60 10.37 -2.12 2.09
N GLU A 61 10.66 -3.13 1.27
CA GLU A 61 11.92 -3.88 1.35
C GLU A 61 13.13 -3.01 0.96
N ALA A 62 13.01 -2.15 -0.05
CA ALA A 62 14.06 -1.19 -0.39
C ALA A 62 14.32 -0.22 0.78
N MET A 63 13.27 0.27 1.46
CA MET A 63 13.41 1.06 2.70
C MET A 63 14.12 0.25 3.78
N ARG A 64 13.76 -1.04 3.94
CA ARG A 64 14.35 -1.97 4.91
C ARG A 64 15.86 -2.09 4.73
N VAL A 65 16.34 -2.16 3.48
CA VAL A 65 17.77 -2.29 3.19
C VAL A 65 18.47 -0.92 3.36
N LYS A 66 17.85 0.16 2.89
CA LYS A 66 18.42 1.51 2.97
C LYS A 66 18.76 1.91 4.41
N TYR A 67 17.79 1.82 5.33
CA TYR A 67 17.95 2.36 6.68
C TYR A 67 18.52 1.37 7.72
N MET A 68 18.75 0.09 7.38
CA MET A 68 19.20 -0.93 8.36
C MET A 68 20.51 -0.61 9.10
N TYR A 69 21.42 0.12 8.43
CA TYR A 69 22.75 0.44 8.95
C TYR A 69 23.10 1.92 8.81
N ASP A 70 22.11 2.75 8.50
CA ASP A 70 22.28 4.20 8.43
C ASP A 70 22.28 4.77 9.85
N ASP A 71 23.42 5.32 10.28
CA ASP A 71 23.57 5.90 11.61
C ASP A 71 23.16 7.40 11.63
N GLU A 72 22.88 8.01 10.46
CA GLU A 72 22.56 9.44 10.32
C GLU A 72 21.07 9.68 10.04
N GLU A 73 20.44 8.83 9.23
CA GLU A 73 19.02 8.93 8.88
C GLU A 73 18.21 7.74 9.44
N ASN A 74 17.14 8.04 10.18
CA ASN A 74 16.15 7.04 10.57
C ASN A 74 14.90 7.13 9.71
N MET A 75 14.34 5.97 9.35
CA MET A 75 13.07 5.91 8.63
C MET A 75 11.94 6.50 9.48
N LYS A 76 11.15 7.38 8.85
CA LYS A 76 9.94 7.92 9.47
C LYS A 76 8.74 7.05 9.14
N VAL A 77 7.98 6.70 10.16
CA VAL A 77 6.73 5.96 10.03
C VAL A 77 5.59 6.90 10.39
N ASP A 78 4.53 6.91 9.58
CA ASP A 78 3.31 7.57 10.00
C ASP A 78 2.60 6.68 11.01
N LEU A 79 2.41 7.19 12.23
CA LEU A 79 1.66 6.47 13.25
C LEU A 79 0.20 6.94 13.29
N THR A 80 -0.16 8.08 12.70
CA THR A 80 -1.42 8.77 13.00
C THR A 80 -2.65 8.21 12.32
N ASP A 81 -2.53 7.43 11.24
CA ASP A 81 -3.73 6.88 10.57
C ASP A 81 -3.53 5.57 9.79
N SER A 82 -2.29 5.14 9.56
CA SER A 82 -2.04 3.84 8.97
C SER A 82 -0.59 3.45 9.24
N SER A 83 -0.36 2.29 9.86
CA SER A 83 0.99 1.82 10.21
C SER A 83 1.93 1.61 9.00
N PHE A 84 1.54 2.05 7.80
CA PHE A 84 2.40 2.07 6.63
C PHE A 84 3.47 3.18 6.72
N PRO A 85 4.52 3.12 5.87
CA PRO A 85 5.52 4.18 5.84
C PRO A 85 4.93 5.55 5.51
N ASN A 86 5.59 6.62 5.93
CA ASN A 86 5.19 7.95 5.47
C ASN A 86 5.46 8.08 3.96
N TYR A 87 4.56 8.75 3.21
CA TYR A 87 4.73 8.95 1.78
C TYR A 87 6.08 9.61 1.40
N LEU A 88 6.61 10.49 2.26
CA LEU A 88 7.91 11.14 2.03
C LEU A 88 9.04 10.12 1.89
N GLU A 89 8.98 8.97 2.55
CA GLU A 89 9.98 7.91 2.43
C GLU A 89 10.04 7.32 1.02
N PHE A 90 8.88 7.15 0.37
CA PHE A 90 8.82 6.71 -1.03
C PHE A 90 9.46 7.74 -1.97
N ARG A 91 9.22 9.03 -1.70
CA ARG A 91 9.85 10.12 -2.46
C ARG A 91 11.36 10.16 -2.27
N TYR A 92 11.85 9.94 -1.05
CA TYR A 92 13.28 9.89 -0.77
C TYR A 92 13.94 8.71 -1.47
N LEU A 93 13.37 7.51 -1.39
CA LEU A 93 13.84 6.35 -2.16
C LEU A 93 13.93 6.64 -3.66
N PHE A 94 12.87 7.22 -4.24
CA PHE A 94 12.82 7.48 -5.67
C PHE A 94 13.91 8.47 -6.13
N ASN A 95 14.14 9.52 -5.34
CA ASN A 95 15.16 10.53 -5.63
C ASN A 95 16.57 9.96 -5.45
N ASP A 96 16.79 9.19 -4.40
CA ASP A 96 18.07 8.58 -4.08
C ASP A 96 18.49 7.55 -5.15
N LEU A 97 17.58 6.69 -5.60
CA LEU A 97 17.84 5.76 -6.71
C LEU A 97 18.03 6.45 -8.06
N ALA A 98 17.68 7.73 -8.20
CA ALA A 98 18.01 8.50 -9.40
C ALA A 98 19.52 8.81 -9.50
N LEU A 99 20.25 8.77 -8.38
CA LEU A 99 21.68 9.03 -8.28
C LEU A 99 22.52 7.74 -8.22
N ARG A 100 21.87 6.58 -8.44
CA ARG A 100 22.47 5.24 -8.28
C ARG A 100 23.83 5.08 -8.96
N GLU A 101 23.97 5.53 -10.20
CA GLU A 101 25.21 5.38 -10.98
C GLU A 101 26.38 6.13 -10.32
N ASP A 102 26.17 7.39 -9.94
CA ASP A 102 27.16 8.24 -9.26
C ASP A 102 27.60 7.66 -7.91
N TYR A 103 26.72 6.96 -7.20
CA TYR A 103 27.04 6.30 -5.93
C TYR A 103 27.82 5.01 -6.15
N LEU A 104 27.39 4.16 -7.09
CA LEU A 104 28.05 2.87 -7.35
C LEU A 104 29.50 3.04 -7.81
N GLU A 105 29.81 4.07 -8.60
CA GLU A 105 31.19 4.37 -9.02
C GLU A 105 32.13 4.75 -7.86
N LYS A 106 31.58 5.29 -6.77
CA LYS A 106 32.35 5.73 -5.60
C LYS A 106 32.51 4.65 -4.53
N LEU A 107 31.72 3.57 -4.61
CA LEU A 107 31.71 2.51 -3.62
C LEU A 107 32.83 1.50 -3.86
N THR A 108 33.38 0.95 -2.77
CA THR A 108 34.31 -0.18 -2.84
C THR A 108 33.63 -1.36 -3.52
N GLY A 109 34.33 -2.04 -4.43
CA GLY A 109 33.81 -3.21 -5.11
C GLY A 109 33.34 -4.30 -4.12
N ILE A 110 32.22 -4.94 -4.44
CA ILE A 110 31.58 -5.91 -3.54
C ILE A 110 32.48 -7.10 -3.18
N GLU A 111 33.33 -7.54 -4.12
CA GLU A 111 34.26 -8.66 -3.89
C GLU A 111 35.35 -8.28 -2.89
N THR A 112 35.91 -7.07 -2.99
CA THR A 112 36.87 -6.55 -2.01
C THR A 112 36.26 -6.49 -0.61
N LEU A 113 34.99 -6.05 -0.51
CA LEU A 113 34.30 -5.96 0.77
C LEU A 113 34.00 -7.35 1.37
N LYS A 114 33.66 -8.35 0.55
CA LYS A 114 33.49 -9.74 1.00
C LYS A 114 34.80 -10.34 1.52
N ASP A 115 35.91 -10.14 0.81
CA ASP A 115 37.22 -10.65 1.23
C ASP A 115 37.66 -10.03 2.57
N GLU A 116 37.46 -8.72 2.74
CA GLU A 116 37.70 -8.05 4.02
C GLU A 116 36.84 -8.62 5.16
N PHE A 117 35.58 -8.94 4.89
CA PHE A 117 34.67 -9.52 5.89
C PHE A 117 35.10 -10.94 6.26
N LEU A 118 35.46 -11.75 5.27
CA LEU A 118 35.94 -13.12 5.49
C LEU A 118 37.25 -13.12 6.29
N ASP A 119 38.20 -12.23 5.97
CA ASP A 119 39.43 -12.09 6.74
C ASP A 119 39.14 -11.68 8.20
N THR A 120 38.26 -10.68 8.39
CA THR A 120 37.91 -10.18 9.73
C THR A 120 37.19 -11.24 10.57
N LEU A 121 36.21 -11.94 10.00
CA LEU A 121 35.42 -12.94 10.73
C LEU A 121 36.18 -14.25 10.93
N MET A 122 36.85 -14.76 9.89
CA MET A 122 37.42 -16.11 9.90
C MET A 122 38.87 -16.15 10.41
N ARG A 123 39.68 -15.13 10.07
CA ARG A 123 41.09 -15.08 10.47
C ARG A 123 41.29 -14.28 11.74
N LYS A 124 40.76 -13.05 11.79
CA LYS A 124 40.90 -12.17 12.96
C LYS A 124 39.91 -12.50 14.09
N LYS A 125 38.76 -13.10 13.75
CA LYS A 125 37.67 -13.45 14.69
C LYS A 125 37.11 -12.23 15.42
N GLU A 126 37.01 -11.12 14.72
CA GLU A 126 36.51 -9.85 15.24
C GLU A 126 35.14 -9.51 14.63
N PRO A 127 34.28 -8.75 15.34
CA PRO A 127 33.06 -8.21 14.76
C PRO A 127 33.34 -7.24 13.61
N ILE A 128 32.49 -7.23 12.58
CA ILE A 128 32.58 -6.24 11.50
C ILE A 128 32.19 -4.85 12.03
N PRO A 129 33.02 -3.81 11.81
CA PRO A 129 32.67 -2.45 12.21
C PRO A 129 31.40 -1.95 11.53
N LYS A 130 30.55 -1.20 12.25
CA LYS A 130 29.28 -0.63 11.73
C LYS A 130 29.45 0.10 10.39
N ARG A 131 30.48 0.95 10.27
CA ARG A 131 30.80 1.67 9.02
C ARG A 131 30.95 0.74 7.80
N LYS A 132 31.52 -0.44 8.00
CA LYS A 132 31.68 -1.46 6.94
C LYS A 132 30.37 -2.17 6.62
N LEU A 133 29.53 -2.42 7.64
CA LEU A 133 28.16 -2.92 7.45
C LEU A 133 27.28 -1.92 6.69
N PHE A 134 27.37 -0.63 7.01
CA PHE A 134 26.71 0.44 6.26
C PHE A 134 27.14 0.44 4.79
N GLN A 135 28.45 0.44 4.54
CA GLN A 135 28.98 0.36 3.18
C GLN A 135 28.46 -0.86 2.41
N ALA A 136 28.39 -2.03 3.05
CA ALA A 136 27.81 -3.24 2.46
C ALA A 136 26.33 -3.06 2.11
N ALA A 137 25.55 -2.51 3.04
CA ALA A 137 24.13 -2.27 2.86
C ALA A 137 23.85 -1.27 1.74
N SER A 138 24.64 -0.19 1.63
CA SER A 138 24.56 0.75 0.52
C SER A 138 24.84 0.08 -0.82
N ILE A 139 25.86 -0.78 -0.92
CA ILE A 139 26.15 -1.54 -2.15
C ILE A 139 24.96 -2.46 -2.49
N VAL A 140 24.44 -3.21 -1.52
CA VAL A 140 23.28 -4.09 -1.75
C VAL A 140 22.09 -3.28 -2.23
N TYR A 141 21.73 -2.21 -1.51
CA TYR A 141 20.64 -1.32 -1.88
C TYR A 141 20.79 -0.76 -3.29
N TYR A 142 21.88 -0.07 -3.60
CA TYR A 142 22.06 0.53 -4.93
C TYR A 142 22.22 -0.52 -6.04
N SER A 143 22.68 -1.74 -5.74
CA SER A 143 22.78 -2.79 -6.76
C SER A 143 21.44 -3.52 -7.01
N SER A 144 20.65 -3.78 -5.98
CA SER A 144 19.42 -4.58 -6.05
C SER A 144 18.14 -3.76 -6.23
N ALA A 145 18.09 -2.54 -5.70
CA ALA A 145 16.92 -1.67 -5.78
C ALA A 145 16.83 -1.01 -7.17
N LYS A 146 15.66 -1.12 -7.78
CA LYS A 146 15.36 -0.62 -9.12
C LYS A 146 14.31 0.47 -9.02
N LYS A 147 14.65 1.64 -9.57
CA LYS A 147 13.84 2.85 -9.48
C LYS A 147 12.46 2.66 -10.09
N GLU A 148 12.36 1.92 -11.19
CA GLU A 148 11.11 1.62 -11.89
C GLU A 148 10.13 0.75 -11.07
N TYR A 149 10.61 0.11 -10.01
CA TYR A 149 9.80 -0.71 -9.09
C TYR A 149 9.51 -0.01 -7.76
N ILE A 150 9.89 1.26 -7.60
CA ILE A 150 9.47 2.04 -6.44
C ILE A 150 8.03 2.52 -6.66
N PHE A 151 7.18 2.24 -5.66
CA PHE A 151 5.79 2.67 -5.60
C PHE A 151 5.75 4.19 -5.56
N ASN A 152 5.24 4.80 -6.63
CA ASN A 152 5.11 6.24 -6.74
C ASN A 152 3.75 6.68 -6.16
N ARG A 153 3.55 7.98 -5.95
CA ARG A 153 2.25 8.52 -5.48
C ARG A 153 1.09 8.06 -6.33
N PHE A 154 1.29 7.93 -7.63
CA PHE A 154 0.31 7.46 -8.59
C PHE A 154 0.98 6.44 -9.50
N VAL A 155 0.39 5.25 -9.59
CA VAL A 155 0.85 4.14 -10.41
C VAL A 155 -0.27 3.80 -11.39
N GLN A 156 -0.03 4.03 -12.67
CA GLN A 156 -0.99 3.78 -13.73
C GLN A 156 -0.93 2.32 -14.19
N GLY A 157 -2.06 1.62 -14.16
CA GLY A 157 -2.24 0.32 -14.78
C GLY A 157 -2.61 0.42 -16.25
N LYS A 158 -2.45 -0.69 -16.98
CA LYS A 158 -2.80 -0.75 -18.41
C LYS A 158 -4.31 -0.77 -18.62
N ILE A 159 -4.75 -0.28 -19.78
CA ILE A 159 -6.10 -0.56 -20.28
C ILE A 159 -6.05 -1.99 -20.82
N ILE A 160 -7.00 -2.81 -20.41
CA ILE A 160 -7.13 -4.19 -20.84
C ILE A 160 -8.60 -4.48 -21.18
N PRO A 161 -8.88 -5.52 -22.00
CA PRO A 161 -10.24 -6.01 -22.16
C PRO A 161 -10.82 -6.42 -20.81
N ALA A 162 -12.07 -6.05 -20.55
CA ALA A 162 -12.77 -6.52 -19.38
C ALA A 162 -13.08 -8.03 -19.50
N PRO A 163 -13.14 -8.78 -18.39
CA PRO A 163 -13.55 -10.18 -18.41
C PRO A 163 -14.91 -10.40 -19.09
N GLU A 164 -15.10 -11.56 -19.71
CA GLU A 164 -16.38 -11.90 -20.34
C GLU A 164 -17.56 -11.80 -19.35
N GLY A 165 -18.67 -11.20 -19.79
CA GLY A 165 -19.82 -10.94 -18.92
C GLY A 165 -19.69 -9.73 -17.98
N SER A 166 -18.61 -8.95 -18.10
CA SER A 166 -18.46 -7.68 -17.36
C SER A 166 -19.48 -6.63 -17.80
N VAL A 167 -19.67 -5.62 -16.96
CA VAL A 167 -20.59 -4.50 -17.21
C VAL A 167 -20.13 -3.54 -18.31
N ALA A 168 -18.91 -3.72 -18.83
CA ALA A 168 -18.29 -2.89 -19.84
C ALA A 168 -17.23 -3.66 -20.65
N GLU A 169 -16.74 -3.05 -21.73
CA GLU A 169 -15.77 -3.66 -22.66
C GLU A 169 -14.31 -3.55 -22.20
N HIS A 170 -13.98 -2.48 -21.47
CA HIS A 170 -12.61 -2.21 -21.04
C HIS A 170 -12.51 -2.09 -19.52
N LEU A 171 -11.33 -2.41 -19.01
CA LEU A 171 -10.92 -2.20 -17.63
C LEU A 171 -9.61 -1.41 -17.61
N VAL A 172 -9.57 -0.35 -16.82
CA VAL A 172 -8.34 0.33 -16.43
C VAL A 172 -8.22 0.31 -14.91
N SER A 173 -7.00 0.16 -14.41
CA SER A 173 -6.71 0.27 -12.99
C SER A 173 -5.63 1.31 -12.73
N TRP A 174 -5.61 1.82 -11.51
CA TRP A 174 -4.52 2.64 -11.02
C TRP A 174 -4.44 2.47 -9.50
N SER A 175 -3.29 2.80 -8.94
CA SER A 175 -3.11 2.87 -7.50
C SER A 175 -2.52 4.21 -7.12
N PHE A 176 -2.89 4.71 -5.94
CA PHE A 176 -2.29 5.91 -5.40
C PHE A 176 -1.96 5.76 -3.92
N TYR A 177 -0.94 6.48 -3.48
CA TYR A 177 -0.59 6.61 -2.07
C TYR A 177 -1.18 7.90 -1.54
N ASP A 178 -2.18 7.81 -0.67
CA ASP A 178 -2.79 9.01 -0.12
C ASP A 178 -1.87 9.64 0.93
N VAL A 179 -1.55 10.92 0.78
CA VAL A 179 -0.62 11.62 1.68
C VAL A 179 -1.28 11.98 3.02
N SER A 180 -2.61 12.07 3.06
CA SER A 180 -3.33 12.44 4.28
C SER A 180 -3.50 11.26 5.22
N HIS A 181 -3.75 10.08 4.64
CA HIS A 181 -3.92 8.82 5.37
C HIS A 181 -2.64 7.97 5.43
N ASN A 182 -1.60 8.36 4.67
CA ASN A 182 -0.36 7.62 4.42
C ASN A 182 -0.54 6.13 4.11
N ARG A 183 -1.55 5.77 3.30
CA ARG A 183 -1.78 4.39 2.86
C ARG A 183 -2.14 4.28 1.38
N PRO A 184 -1.93 3.10 0.78
CA PRO A 184 -2.25 2.86 -0.61
C PRO A 184 -3.73 2.55 -0.82
N PHE A 185 -4.24 3.03 -1.96
CA PHE A 185 -5.55 2.72 -2.51
C PHE A 185 -5.39 2.14 -3.90
N ILE A 186 -6.26 1.21 -4.28
CA ILE A 186 -6.29 0.62 -5.62
C ILE A 186 -7.67 0.84 -6.23
N CYS A 187 -7.71 1.39 -7.44
CA CYS A 187 -8.94 1.69 -8.15
C CYS A 187 -9.04 0.87 -9.43
N TYR A 188 -10.27 0.52 -9.77
CA TYR A 188 -10.67 -0.13 -11.01
C TYR A 188 -11.79 0.67 -11.65
N MET A 189 -11.72 0.88 -12.94
CA MET A 189 -12.80 1.45 -13.73
C MET A 189 -13.10 0.56 -14.92
N TYR A 190 -14.31 0.04 -14.95
CA TYR A 190 -14.89 -0.63 -16.12
C TYR A 190 -15.61 0.41 -16.95
N PHE A 191 -15.33 0.49 -18.24
CA PHE A 191 -15.88 1.53 -19.11
C PHE A 191 -16.07 1.05 -20.55
N ASN A 192 -17.02 1.68 -21.23
CA ASN A 192 -17.16 1.57 -22.68
C ASN A 192 -16.50 2.79 -23.35
N TYR A 193 -16.06 2.63 -24.58
CA TYR A 193 -15.37 3.69 -25.33
C TYR A 193 -16.11 4.02 -26.63
N ASP A 194 -16.35 5.31 -26.88
CA ASP A 194 -16.91 5.82 -28.13
C ASP A 194 -15.80 6.11 -29.14
N GLY A 195 -15.32 5.06 -29.79
CA GLY A 195 -14.33 5.16 -30.84
C GLY A 195 -13.93 3.80 -31.40
N LYS A 196 -13.00 3.79 -32.37
CA LYS A 196 -12.56 2.56 -33.03
C LYS A 196 -11.52 1.77 -32.22
N ASP A 197 -10.60 2.49 -31.58
CA ASP A 197 -9.49 1.91 -30.83
C ASP A 197 -9.22 2.76 -29.59
N VAL A 198 -9.40 2.17 -28.41
CA VAL A 198 -9.18 2.82 -27.12
C VAL A 198 -7.71 3.21 -26.91
N GLU A 199 -6.76 2.49 -27.53
CA GLU A 199 -5.34 2.82 -27.42
C GLU A 199 -5.02 4.20 -28.01
N SER A 200 -5.79 4.66 -29.00
CA SER A 200 -5.64 6.01 -29.56
C SER A 200 -6.04 7.14 -28.59
N TYR A 201 -6.75 6.82 -27.51
CA TYR A 201 -7.25 7.77 -26.50
C TYR A 201 -6.66 7.52 -25.10
N LYS A 202 -5.74 6.55 -25.01
CA LYS A 202 -5.14 6.07 -23.77
C LYS A 202 -4.38 7.15 -23.00
N ASP A 203 -3.60 7.96 -23.69
CA ASP A 203 -2.79 9.00 -23.03
C ASP A 203 -3.70 10.04 -22.35
N GLU A 204 -4.82 10.39 -22.98
CA GLU A 204 -5.81 11.30 -22.40
C GLU A 204 -6.53 10.70 -21.19
N ILE A 205 -6.84 9.39 -21.24
CA ILE A 205 -7.38 8.64 -20.09
C ILE A 205 -6.37 8.66 -18.93
N TYR A 206 -5.11 8.31 -19.19
CA TYR A 206 -4.07 8.24 -18.16
C TYR A 206 -3.77 9.59 -17.54
N GLU A 207 -3.64 10.63 -18.36
CA GLU A 207 -3.41 11.99 -17.87
C GLU A 207 -4.59 12.48 -17.03
N THR A 208 -5.82 12.18 -17.46
CA THR A 208 -7.01 12.53 -16.69
C THR A 208 -7.02 11.83 -15.34
N LEU A 209 -6.87 10.49 -15.30
CA LEU A 209 -6.86 9.72 -14.06
C LEU A 209 -5.78 10.22 -13.10
N LYS A 210 -4.57 10.47 -13.59
CA LYS A 210 -3.46 11.01 -12.79
C LYS A 210 -3.78 12.37 -12.18
N ASN A 211 -4.56 13.21 -12.85
CA ASN A 211 -4.86 14.56 -12.39
C ASN A 211 -6.04 14.64 -11.41
N ILE A 212 -6.97 13.67 -11.45
CA ILE A 212 -8.21 13.74 -10.66
C ILE A 212 -8.37 12.61 -9.65
N ALA A 213 -7.64 11.51 -9.81
CA ALA A 213 -7.81 10.30 -9.01
C ALA A 213 -6.52 9.90 -8.28
N ASP A 214 -5.73 10.89 -7.87
CA ASP A 214 -4.41 10.73 -7.20
C ASP A 214 -4.45 10.76 -5.67
N ARG A 215 -5.64 10.80 -5.09
CA ARG A 215 -5.87 10.96 -3.64
C ARG A 215 -7.26 10.44 -3.23
N GLU A 216 -7.45 10.25 -1.94
CA GLU A 216 -8.76 9.94 -1.36
C GLU A 216 -9.69 11.15 -1.53
N MET A 217 -10.88 10.88 -2.06
CA MET A 217 -11.99 11.82 -2.18
C MET A 217 -13.32 11.07 -2.31
N ALA A 218 -14.44 11.78 -2.28
CA ALA A 218 -15.74 11.18 -2.54
C ALA A 218 -15.80 10.55 -3.95
N LEU A 219 -16.23 9.28 -4.03
CA LEU A 219 -16.13 8.48 -5.25
C LEU A 219 -17.03 9.01 -6.38
N ASP A 220 -18.18 9.59 -6.04
CA ASP A 220 -19.08 10.29 -6.96
C ASP A 220 -18.44 11.55 -7.57
N THR A 221 -17.67 12.30 -6.77
CA THR A 221 -16.91 13.46 -7.24
C THR A 221 -15.82 13.06 -8.21
N MET A 222 -15.08 11.98 -7.90
CA MET A 222 -14.09 11.39 -8.80
C MET A 222 -14.73 10.93 -10.11
N ALA A 223 -15.83 10.19 -10.02
CA ALA A 223 -16.57 9.67 -11.17
C ALA A 223 -17.08 10.78 -12.09
N TYR A 224 -17.69 11.83 -11.53
CA TYR A 224 -18.11 13.00 -12.28
C TYR A 224 -16.94 13.73 -12.93
N GLY A 225 -15.80 13.82 -12.24
CA GLY A 225 -14.57 14.39 -12.79
C GLY A 225 -14.04 13.63 -14.00
N ILE A 226 -14.11 12.30 -13.97
CA ILE A 226 -13.74 11.41 -15.08
C ILE A 226 -14.69 11.66 -16.26
N ASP A 227 -16.01 11.51 -16.02
CA ASP A 227 -17.04 11.69 -17.05
C ASP A 227 -16.91 13.02 -17.77
N LYS A 228 -16.69 14.10 -17.01
CA LYS A 228 -16.58 15.46 -17.54
C LYS A 228 -15.37 15.66 -18.43
N ARG A 229 -14.22 15.06 -18.09
CA ARG A 229 -12.95 15.26 -18.80
C ARG A 229 -12.75 14.30 -19.96
N LEU A 230 -13.43 13.15 -19.96
CA LEU A 230 -13.29 12.12 -20.99
C LEU A 230 -14.63 11.89 -21.71
N PRO A 231 -15.02 12.76 -22.65
CA PRO A 231 -16.33 12.71 -23.30
C PRO A 231 -16.61 11.43 -24.11
N LYS A 232 -15.55 10.69 -24.47
CA LYS A 232 -15.63 9.41 -25.20
C LYS A 232 -15.56 8.18 -24.30
N VAL A 233 -15.41 8.37 -23.00
CA VAL A 233 -15.30 7.28 -22.03
C VAL A 233 -16.59 7.25 -21.23
N PHE A 234 -17.20 6.08 -21.15
CA PHE A 234 -18.44 5.87 -20.39
C PHE A 234 -18.18 4.88 -19.26
N PRO A 235 -17.74 5.36 -18.09
CA PRO A 235 -17.57 4.55 -16.89
C PRO A 235 -18.87 3.84 -16.51
N LYS A 236 -18.81 2.54 -16.21
CA LYS A 236 -19.96 1.72 -15.82
C LYS A 236 -19.86 1.22 -14.39
N LEU A 237 -18.65 1.00 -13.92
CA LEU A 237 -18.35 0.63 -12.55
C LEU A 237 -17.01 1.22 -12.16
N ILE A 238 -16.98 1.95 -11.05
CA ILE A 238 -15.74 2.35 -10.38
C ILE A 238 -15.70 1.63 -9.05
N LYS A 239 -14.60 0.95 -8.78
CA LYS A 239 -14.33 0.26 -7.52
C LYS A 239 -13.04 0.79 -6.91
N ARG A 240 -13.05 1.08 -5.61
CA ARG A 240 -11.87 1.52 -4.86
C ARG A 240 -11.65 0.62 -3.65
N VAL A 241 -10.45 0.07 -3.55
CA VAL A 241 -9.97 -0.72 -2.42
C VAL A 241 -9.05 0.14 -1.56
N ASP A 242 -9.43 0.34 -0.29
CA ASP A 242 -8.58 0.92 0.76
C ASP A 242 -7.87 -0.24 1.47
N LEU A 243 -6.53 -0.29 1.42
CA LEU A 243 -5.72 -1.40 1.92
C LEU A 243 -5.44 -1.32 3.43
N GLY A 244 -6.03 -0.36 4.14
CA GLY A 244 -5.76 -0.21 5.56
C GLY A 244 -6.89 0.43 6.39
N PRO A 245 -6.57 0.82 7.63
CA PRO A 245 -5.25 0.73 8.28
C PRO A 245 -4.82 -0.68 8.72
N ILE A 246 -3.52 -0.83 9.00
CA ILE A 246 -2.98 -1.96 9.78
C ILE A 246 -2.96 -1.54 11.24
N HIS A 247 -3.73 -2.24 12.07
CA HIS A 247 -3.83 -2.00 13.51
C HIS A 247 -2.77 -2.81 14.24
N ASN A 248 -1.81 -2.14 14.88
CA ASN A 248 -0.75 -2.77 15.65
C ASN A 248 -0.15 -1.79 16.68
N VAL A 249 0.94 -2.17 17.35
CA VAL A 249 1.60 -1.34 18.37
C VAL A 249 2.17 -0.02 17.84
N PHE A 250 2.44 0.09 16.55
CA PHE A 250 2.96 1.31 15.93
C PHE A 250 1.84 2.31 15.61
N ALA A 251 0.58 1.88 15.49
CA ALA A 251 -0.52 2.79 15.26
C ALA A 251 -0.79 3.73 16.45
N LYS A 252 -1.09 4.99 16.16
CA LYS A 252 -1.45 6.10 17.05
C LYS A 252 -2.62 6.89 16.44
N ASP A 253 -3.60 6.15 15.93
CA ASP A 253 -4.81 6.69 15.34
C ASP A 253 -5.98 6.71 16.35
N GLU A 254 -7.08 7.35 15.97
CA GLU A 254 -8.32 7.39 16.77
C GLU A 254 -9.26 6.21 16.46
N ASN A 255 -8.79 5.19 15.74
CA ASN A 255 -9.61 4.06 15.34
C ASN A 255 -9.92 3.18 16.54
N LYS A 256 -11.22 2.92 16.76
CA LYS A 256 -11.68 2.06 17.85
C LYS A 256 -11.04 0.66 17.86
N LEU A 257 -10.76 0.08 16.69
CA LEU A 257 -10.07 -1.22 16.59
C LEU A 257 -8.62 -1.12 17.04
N THR A 258 -7.91 -0.07 16.62
CA THR A 258 -6.55 0.21 17.06
C THR A 258 -6.51 0.38 18.58
N HIS A 259 -7.38 1.23 19.13
CA HIS A 259 -7.46 1.44 20.57
C HIS A 259 -7.73 0.14 21.35
N ALA A 260 -8.63 -0.71 20.88
CA ALA A 260 -8.90 -2.00 21.51
C ALA A 260 -7.65 -2.90 21.52
N ILE A 261 -6.91 -2.96 20.40
CA ILE A 261 -5.66 -3.72 20.29
C ILE A 261 -4.59 -3.14 21.24
N LEU A 262 -4.33 -1.84 21.19
CA LEU A 262 -3.33 -1.18 22.03
C LEU A 262 -3.63 -1.34 23.51
N GLN A 263 -4.89 -1.19 23.92
CA GLN A 263 -5.31 -1.39 25.31
C GLN A 263 -5.09 -2.84 25.75
N SER A 264 -5.44 -3.82 24.92
CA SER A 264 -5.22 -5.23 25.22
C SER A 264 -3.73 -5.60 25.26
N ILE A 265 -2.87 -4.97 24.44
CA ILE A 265 -1.41 -5.11 24.54
C ILE A 265 -0.91 -4.54 25.88
N ALA A 266 -1.33 -3.32 26.23
CA ALA A 266 -0.94 -2.66 27.49
C ALA A 266 -1.36 -3.48 28.73
N ASN A 267 -2.54 -4.10 28.67
CA ASN A 267 -3.06 -4.98 29.72
C ASN A 267 -2.45 -6.40 29.70
N LYS A 268 -1.53 -6.70 28.77
CA LYS A 268 -0.92 -8.03 28.57
C LYS A 268 -1.95 -9.14 28.26
N GLU A 269 -3.10 -8.78 27.72
CA GLU A 269 -4.15 -9.72 27.30
C GLU A 269 -3.81 -10.40 25.96
N ILE A 270 -3.01 -9.72 25.13
CA ILE A 270 -2.51 -10.20 23.83
C ILE A 270 -1.03 -9.79 23.68
N PRO A 271 -0.24 -10.48 22.85
CA PRO A 271 1.18 -10.19 22.70
C PRO A 271 1.45 -8.89 21.91
N LEU A 272 2.68 -8.37 22.00
CA LEU A 272 3.11 -7.11 21.37
C LEU A 272 3.01 -7.16 19.83
N GLU A 273 3.30 -8.33 19.26
CA GLU A 273 3.22 -8.62 17.82
C GLU A 273 1.81 -8.84 17.28
N SER A 274 0.79 -8.57 18.09
CA SER A 274 -0.61 -8.66 17.66
C SER A 274 -0.93 -7.61 16.60
N TYR A 275 -1.69 -8.01 15.60
CA TYR A 275 -2.14 -7.12 14.54
C TYR A 275 -3.55 -7.47 14.05
N ALA A 276 -4.19 -6.51 13.39
CA ALA A 276 -5.35 -6.72 12.54
C ALA A 276 -5.24 -5.79 11.32
N ILE A 277 -5.94 -6.11 10.23
CA ILE A 277 -5.95 -5.30 9.02
C ILE A 277 -7.40 -4.98 8.68
N SER A 278 -7.69 -3.69 8.51
CA SER A 278 -8.95 -3.25 7.91
C SER A 278 -8.79 -3.13 6.40
N LEU A 279 -9.77 -3.62 5.65
CA LEU A 279 -9.88 -3.38 4.21
C LEU A 279 -11.27 -2.86 3.90
N LYS A 280 -11.38 -1.87 3.04
CA LYS A 280 -12.67 -1.34 2.58
C LYS A 280 -12.75 -1.39 1.07
N ILE A 281 -13.93 -1.71 0.58
CA ILE A 281 -14.25 -1.65 -0.85
C ILE A 281 -15.44 -0.72 -1.01
N ASP A 282 -15.24 0.36 -1.75
CA ASP A 282 -16.30 1.26 -2.20
C ASP A 282 -16.56 0.99 -3.69
N GLU A 283 -17.83 0.75 -4.05
CA GLU A 283 -18.27 0.53 -5.43
C GLU A 283 -19.32 1.55 -5.83
N LEU A 284 -19.17 2.10 -7.03
CA LEU A 284 -20.11 3.01 -7.65
C LEU A 284 -20.47 2.50 -9.04
N LYS A 285 -21.73 2.13 -9.23
CA LYS A 285 -22.25 1.60 -10.49
C LYS A 285 -23.10 2.64 -11.20
N SER A 286 -22.93 2.74 -12.51
CA SER A 286 -23.80 3.56 -13.35
C SER A 286 -25.12 2.82 -13.57
N SER A 287 -26.25 3.48 -13.27
CA SER A 287 -27.59 2.93 -13.54
C SER A 287 -28.18 3.42 -14.85
N SER A 288 -27.83 4.62 -15.28
CA SER A 288 -28.35 5.22 -16.51
C SER A 288 -27.45 6.34 -16.98
N GLU A 289 -27.82 6.98 -18.08
CA GLU A 289 -27.06 8.08 -18.66
C GLU A 289 -27.95 9.30 -18.84
N PHE A 290 -27.34 10.48 -18.88
CA PHE A 290 -28.01 11.71 -19.26
C PHE A 290 -27.10 12.55 -20.15
N LYS A 291 -27.70 13.47 -20.91
CA LYS A 291 -26.95 14.41 -21.73
C LYS A 291 -27.02 15.79 -21.12
N GLU A 292 -25.88 16.45 -21.02
CA GLU A 292 -25.74 17.83 -20.55
C GLU A 292 -24.99 18.66 -21.60
N GLY A 293 -25.31 19.95 -21.70
CA GLY A 293 -24.69 20.88 -22.65
C GLY A 293 -25.66 21.49 -23.67
N SER A 294 -25.15 22.45 -24.44
CA SER A 294 -25.91 23.12 -25.50
C SER A 294 -26.17 22.16 -26.68
N PHE A 295 -27.08 22.54 -27.59
CA PHE A 295 -27.43 21.74 -28.77
C PHE A 295 -26.21 21.28 -29.59
N PHE A 296 -25.16 22.10 -29.65
CA PHE A 296 -23.92 21.83 -30.40
C PHE A 296 -22.79 21.18 -29.57
N SER A 297 -22.97 21.00 -28.26
CA SER A 297 -21.94 20.52 -27.33
C SER A 297 -22.50 19.58 -26.27
N LYS A 298 -23.41 18.68 -26.66
CA LYS A 298 -23.99 17.68 -25.75
C LYS A 298 -22.97 16.61 -25.44
N GLN A 299 -22.73 16.38 -24.16
CA GLN A 299 -21.90 15.29 -23.65
C GLN A 299 -22.78 14.34 -22.84
N THR A 300 -22.47 13.04 -22.91
CA THR A 300 -23.13 12.01 -22.13
C THR A 300 -22.41 11.86 -20.79
N PHE A 301 -23.19 11.85 -19.71
CA PHE A 301 -22.75 11.66 -18.33
C PHE A 301 -23.45 10.45 -17.73
N GLN A 302 -22.79 9.80 -16.77
CA GLN A 302 -23.35 8.67 -16.05
C GLN A 302 -24.19 9.17 -14.86
N ARG A 303 -25.34 8.53 -14.64
CA ARG A 303 -26.09 8.63 -13.38
C ARG A 303 -25.67 7.48 -12.50
N TRP A 304 -25.14 7.83 -11.34
CA TRP A 304 -24.58 6.89 -10.39
C TRP A 304 -25.62 6.44 -9.36
N ASP A 305 -25.62 5.14 -9.06
CA ASP A 305 -26.41 4.58 -7.96
C ASP A 305 -25.83 4.95 -6.59
N ALA A 306 -26.57 4.62 -5.54
CA ALA A 306 -26.03 4.70 -4.18
C ALA A 306 -24.76 3.85 -4.07
N MET A 307 -23.71 4.44 -3.50
CA MET A 307 -22.44 3.76 -3.28
C MET A 307 -22.62 2.53 -2.40
N TYR A 308 -22.14 1.40 -2.89
CA TYR A 308 -22.08 0.15 -2.14
C TYR A 308 -20.76 0.07 -1.39
N ARG A 309 -20.81 -0.19 -0.08
CA ARG A 309 -19.64 -0.17 0.79
C ARG A 309 -19.50 -1.51 1.52
N GLN A 310 -18.32 -2.10 1.43
CA GLN A 310 -17.96 -3.32 2.13
C GLN A 310 -16.76 -3.07 3.04
N ARG A 311 -16.79 -3.69 4.21
CA ARG A 311 -15.71 -3.61 5.21
C ARG A 311 -15.32 -5.01 5.62
N TYR A 312 -14.02 -5.24 5.70
CA TYR A 312 -13.42 -6.51 6.07
C TYR A 312 -12.39 -6.29 7.16
N ILE A 313 -12.23 -7.30 8.00
CA ILE A 313 -11.18 -7.36 9.01
C ILE A 313 -10.45 -8.69 8.86
N PHE A 314 -9.13 -8.63 8.84
CA PHE A 314 -8.24 -9.78 8.82
C PHE A 314 -7.42 -9.78 10.10
N ALA A 315 -7.52 -10.83 10.91
CA ALA A 315 -6.77 -10.91 12.15
C ALA A 315 -6.51 -12.35 12.61
N PRO A 316 -5.47 -12.59 13.43
CA PRO A 316 -5.29 -13.90 14.07
C PRO A 316 -6.47 -14.27 14.97
N HIS A 317 -6.69 -15.57 15.17
CA HIS A 317 -7.86 -16.08 15.91
C HIS A 317 -8.07 -15.42 17.28
N ARG A 318 -7.01 -15.31 18.09
CA ARG A 318 -7.06 -14.66 19.42
C ARG A 318 -7.47 -13.19 19.34
N ILE A 319 -7.07 -12.50 18.27
CA ILE A 319 -7.41 -11.09 18.05
C ILE A 319 -8.88 -10.99 17.64
N ILE A 320 -9.37 -11.88 16.77
CA ILE A 320 -10.80 -11.95 16.41
C ILE A 320 -11.66 -12.13 17.68
N GLN A 321 -11.31 -13.06 18.57
CA GLN A 321 -12.03 -13.26 19.83
C GLN A 321 -12.03 -11.99 20.70
N MET A 322 -10.89 -11.32 20.81
CA MET A 322 -10.77 -10.06 21.54
C MET A 322 -11.64 -8.96 20.92
N LEU A 323 -11.64 -8.82 19.59
CA LEU A 323 -12.43 -7.81 18.88
C LEU A 323 -13.94 -8.05 18.99
N TYR A 324 -14.39 -9.30 19.01
CA TYR A 324 -15.81 -9.62 19.29
C TYR A 324 -16.23 -9.22 20.70
N ASN A 325 -15.34 -9.36 21.68
CA ASN A 325 -15.62 -8.96 23.06
C ASN A 325 -15.62 -7.43 23.23
N LYS A 326 -14.62 -6.75 22.64
CA LYS A 326 -14.38 -5.31 22.89
C LYS A 326 -15.05 -4.37 21.90
N THR A 327 -15.31 -4.81 20.67
CA THR A 327 -15.84 -3.99 19.57
C THR A 327 -16.95 -4.69 18.75
N PRO A 328 -17.95 -5.33 19.40
CA PRO A 328 -18.97 -6.12 18.70
C PRO A 328 -19.75 -5.32 17.65
N GLU A 329 -19.97 -4.02 17.88
CA GLU A 329 -20.71 -3.14 16.98
C GLU A 329 -19.98 -2.90 15.65
N ILE A 330 -18.65 -3.03 15.63
CA ILE A 330 -17.85 -2.94 14.40
C ILE A 330 -17.92 -4.28 13.66
N MET A 331 -17.78 -5.39 14.38
CA MET A 331 -17.84 -6.74 13.79
C MET A 331 -19.17 -7.00 13.09
N ASN A 332 -20.28 -6.52 13.67
CA ASN A 332 -21.63 -6.69 13.12
C ASN A 332 -21.90 -5.90 11.81
N LYS A 333 -20.99 -4.99 11.42
CA LYS A 333 -21.12 -4.16 10.21
C LYS A 333 -20.21 -4.61 9.07
N LEU A 334 -19.47 -5.70 9.26
CA LEU A 334 -18.59 -6.24 8.23
C LEU A 334 -19.41 -6.93 7.14
N ALA A 335 -18.88 -6.94 5.91
CA ALA A 335 -19.49 -7.63 4.79
C ALA A 335 -19.49 -9.16 4.98
N MET A 336 -18.57 -9.67 5.80
CA MET A 336 -18.51 -11.05 6.26
C MET A 336 -17.85 -11.12 7.64
N SER A 337 -17.96 -12.25 8.33
CA SER A 337 -17.22 -12.47 9.58
C SER A 337 -15.72 -12.21 9.39
N PRO A 338 -15.00 -11.71 10.41
CA PRO A 338 -13.57 -11.47 10.32
C PRO A 338 -12.82 -12.67 9.76
N VAL A 339 -11.93 -12.41 8.81
CA VAL A 339 -11.14 -13.44 8.14
C VAL A 339 -9.95 -13.78 9.02
N GLN A 340 -9.87 -15.04 9.43
CA GLN A 340 -8.74 -15.52 10.20
C GLN A 340 -7.47 -15.59 9.34
N VAL A 341 -6.40 -14.97 9.82
CA VAL A 341 -5.03 -15.04 9.25
C VAL A 341 -4.05 -15.55 10.29
N SER A 342 -2.80 -15.76 9.89
CA SER A 342 -1.74 -16.29 10.76
C SER A 342 -1.26 -15.26 11.78
N SER A 343 -0.86 -15.72 12.97
CA SER A 343 -0.15 -14.89 13.94
C SER A 343 1.34 -14.78 13.58
N ILE A 344 1.94 -13.61 13.86
CA ILE A 344 3.40 -13.45 13.78
C ILE A 344 4.05 -14.36 14.83
N GLN A 345 5.01 -15.19 14.44
CA GLN A 345 5.76 -16.04 15.37
C GLN A 345 6.88 -15.25 16.06
N SER A 346 6.95 -15.41 17.39
CA SER A 346 7.80 -14.66 18.33
C SER A 346 9.29 -15.04 18.33
N SER A 347 9.69 -16.12 17.64
CA SER A 347 11.01 -16.76 17.74
C SER A 347 12.21 -15.96 17.21
N VAL A 348 12.06 -14.66 16.95
CA VAL A 348 13.13 -13.76 16.51
C VAL A 348 13.38 -12.61 17.50
N VAL A 349 12.55 -12.46 18.54
CA VAL A 349 12.70 -11.40 19.58
C VAL A 349 13.47 -11.91 20.81
N SER A 350 13.77 -13.21 20.87
CA SER A 350 14.29 -13.88 22.07
C SER A 350 15.73 -14.37 21.93
N ASN A 351 16.62 -13.56 21.36
CA ASN A 351 18.06 -13.78 21.47
C ASN A 351 18.73 -12.49 21.95
N GLU A 352 18.47 -12.12 23.20
CA GLU A 352 19.42 -11.38 24.03
C GLU A 352 18.99 -11.55 25.50
N LYS A 353 19.66 -12.49 26.16
CA LYS A 353 19.81 -12.54 27.62
C LYS A 353 21.26 -12.25 27.94
#